data_AF-A0A2H6N9E3-F1
#
_entry.id   AF-A0A2H6N9E3-F1
#
_cell.length_a   1.000
_cell.length_b   1.000
_cell.length_c   1.000
_cell.angle_alpha   90.00
_cell.angle_beta   90.00
_cell.angle_gamma   90.00
#
_symmetry.space_group_name_H-M   'P 1'
#
loop_
_entity.id
_entity.type
_entity.pdbx_description
1 polymer ?
#
loop_
_entity_poly.entity_id
_entity_poly.type
_entity_poly.pdbx_seq_one_letter_code
_entity_poly.pdbx_strand_id
1 'polypeptide(L)'
;RSLCLKILKAICKLNPVLHRLSASHLTNVILHLTQEETDWSQDAIADRFLQALRKLIGYLEEGILPSALNPKVNLFSELTTEEVDELGYTLYCSLSEPELLLQM
;
A
#
# COMPACT_ATOMS: atom_id res chain seq x y z
N ARG A 1 -8.61 -7.07 8.48
CA ARG A 1 -8.29 -5.62 8.26
C ARG A 1 -7.04 -5.18 9.01
N SER A 2 -7.08 -4.99 10.33
CA SER A 2 -5.95 -4.46 11.10
C SER A 2 -4.67 -5.30 11.03
N LEU A 3 -4.79 -6.63 10.87
CA LEU A 3 -3.64 -7.52 10.66
C LEU A 3 -2.90 -7.18 9.36
N CYS A 4 -3.61 -7.12 8.23
CA CYS A 4 -3.04 -6.75 6.93
C CYS A 4 -2.35 -5.38 6.99
N LEU A 5 -2.97 -4.38 7.64
CA LEU A 5 -2.36 -3.07 7.83
C LEU A 5 -1.06 -3.13 8.65
N LYS A 6 -1.01 -3.95 9.71
CA LYS A 6 0.21 -4.13 10.52
C LYS A 6 1.33 -4.76 9.70
N ILE A 7 1.02 -5.75 8.87
CA ILE A 7 1.98 -6.40 7.96
C ILE A 7 2.56 -5.36 6.99
N LEU A 8 1.71 -4.61 6.29
CA LEU A 8 2.16 -3.55 5.37
C LEU A 8 3.03 -2.51 6.06
N LYS A 9 2.65 -2.06 7.27
CA LYS A 9 3.44 -1.10 8.06
C LYS A 9 4.80 -1.67 8.47
N ALA A 10 4.87 -2.95 8.81
CA ALA A 10 6.13 -3.59 9.17
C ALA A 10 7.07 -3.64 7.96
N ILE A 11 6.57 -4.07 6.80
CA ILE A 11 7.33 -4.11 5.54
C ILE A 11 7.85 -2.73 5.16
N CYS A 12 6.97 -1.71 5.17
CA CYS A 12 7.37 -0.35 4.83
C CYS A 12 8.41 0.22 5.80
N LYS A 13 8.34 -0.17 7.09
CA LYS A 13 9.33 0.27 8.09
C LYS A 13 10.71 -0.37 7.89
N LEU A 14 10.76 -1.60 7.40
CA LEU A 14 12.01 -2.35 7.22
C LEU A 14 12.69 -2.06 5.88
N ASN A 15 11.93 -1.64 4.87
CA ASN A 15 12.48 -1.26 3.56
C ASN A 15 12.78 0.26 3.48
N PRO A 16 14.04 0.67 3.24
CA PRO A 16 14.43 2.08 3.20
C PRO A 16 13.69 2.94 2.17
N VAL A 17 13.30 2.38 1.03
CA VAL A 17 12.54 3.10 0.00
C VAL A 17 11.08 3.23 0.43
N LEU A 18 10.49 2.13 0.88
CA LEU A 18 9.08 2.10 1.28
C LEU A 18 8.79 2.87 2.57
N HIS A 19 9.79 3.24 3.37
CA HIS A 19 9.59 4.00 4.61
C HIS A 19 8.91 5.35 4.39
N ARG A 20 8.97 5.90 3.17
CA ARG A 20 8.27 7.13 2.78
C ARG A 20 6.74 6.96 2.78
N LEU A 21 6.24 5.73 2.71
CA LEU A 21 4.82 5.44 2.85
C LEU A 21 4.40 5.58 4.31
N SER A 22 3.71 6.67 4.61
CA SER A 22 3.17 6.92 5.94
C SER A 22 2.11 5.89 6.32
N ALA A 23 1.88 5.75 7.64
CA ALA A 23 0.77 4.94 8.14
C ALA A 23 -0.60 5.43 7.62
N SER A 24 -0.73 6.72 7.30
CA SER A 24 -1.94 7.29 6.70
C SER A 24 -2.16 6.73 5.29
N HIS A 25 -1.12 6.67 4.45
CA HIS A 25 -1.20 6.10 3.10
C HIS A 25 -1.71 4.66 3.15
N LEU A 26 -1.05 3.82 3.96
CA LEU A 26 -1.39 2.41 4.09
C LEU A 26 -2.79 2.20 4.66
N THR A 27 -3.21 3.05 5.61
CA THR A 27 -4.57 2.98 6.18
C THR A 27 -5.62 3.31 5.12
N ASN A 28 -5.40 4.34 4.29
CA ASN A 28 -6.36 4.73 3.25
C ASN A 28 -6.46 3.69 2.14
N VAL A 29 -5.36 3.04 1.76
CA VAL A 29 -5.39 1.89 0.83
C VAL A 29 -6.27 0.77 1.38
N ILE A 30 -6.10 0.41 2.67
CA ILE A 30 -6.93 -0.60 3.31
C ILE A 30 -8.40 -0.16 3.38
N LEU A 31 -8.68 1.10 3.71
CA LEU A 31 -10.05 1.63 3.74
C LEU A 31 -10.72 1.55 2.37
N HIS A 32 -10.04 1.91 1.28
CA HIS A 32 -10.58 1.74 -0.06
C HIS A 32 -10.81 0.27 -0.39
N LEU A 33 -9.86 -0.61 -0.06
CA LEU A 33 -10.04 -2.06 -0.27
C LEU A 33 -11.23 -2.62 0.52
N THR A 34 -11.53 -2.10 1.72
CA THR A 34 -12.70 -2.54 2.50
C THR A 34 -14.05 -2.15 1.89
N GLN A 35 -14.08 -1.20 0.97
CA GLN A 35 -15.29 -0.84 0.23
C GLN A 35 -15.56 -1.81 -0.92
N GLU A 36 -14.51 -2.44 -1.45
CA GLU A 36 -14.58 -3.41 -2.54
C GLU A 36 -14.68 -4.86 -2.03
N GLU A 37 -14.06 -5.13 -0.89
CA GLU A 37 -13.90 -6.48 -0.35
C GLU A 37 -14.56 -6.64 1.02
N THR A 38 -15.48 -7.60 1.09
CA THR A 38 -16.23 -7.92 2.32
C THR A 38 -15.54 -8.99 3.17
N ASP A 39 -14.87 -9.95 2.54
CA ASP A 39 -14.17 -11.03 3.26
C ASP A 39 -12.82 -10.53 3.79
N TRP A 40 -12.63 -10.66 5.10
CA TRP A 40 -11.39 -10.34 5.81
C TRP A 40 -11.09 -11.42 6.86
N SER A 41 -11.55 -12.65 6.61
CA SER A 41 -11.19 -13.84 7.35
C SER A 41 -9.67 -14.05 7.34
N GLN A 42 -9.16 -14.92 8.22
CA GLN A 42 -7.73 -15.21 8.28
C GLN A 42 -7.23 -15.83 6.96
N ASP A 43 -8.02 -16.70 6.36
CA ASP A 43 -7.65 -17.40 5.12
C ASP A 43 -7.53 -16.44 3.93
N ALA A 44 -8.31 -15.35 3.92
CA ALA A 44 -8.26 -14.31 2.89
C ALA A 44 -7.15 -13.26 3.10
N ILE A 45 -6.40 -13.27 4.23
CA ILE A 45 -5.41 -12.21 4.52
C ILE A 45 -4.32 -12.13 3.45
N ALA A 46 -3.87 -13.27 2.92
CA ALA A 46 -2.85 -13.30 1.87
C ALA A 46 -3.35 -12.60 0.60
N ASP A 47 -4.57 -12.91 0.17
CA ASP A 47 -5.19 -12.27 -0.99
C ASP A 47 -5.40 -10.77 -0.78
N ARG A 48 -5.90 -10.38 0.40
CA ARG A 48 -6.09 -8.95 0.76
C ARG A 48 -4.78 -8.20 0.81
N PHE A 49 -3.69 -8.84 1.23
CA PHE A 49 -2.36 -8.25 1.21
C PHE A 49 -1.90 -7.98 -0.23
N LEU A 50 -2.00 -8.96 -1.12
CA LEU A 50 -1.63 -8.80 -2.53
C LEU A 50 -2.52 -7.77 -3.24
N GLN A 51 -3.82 -7.76 -2.96
CA GLN A 51 -4.74 -6.74 -3.49
C GLN A 51 -4.36 -5.34 -2.99
N ALA A 52 -4.00 -5.19 -1.72
CA ALA A 52 -3.56 -3.91 -1.18
C ALA A 52 -2.27 -3.41 -1.86
N LEU A 53 -1.30 -4.28 -2.13
CA LEU A 53 -0.09 -3.93 -2.89
C LEU A 53 -0.42 -3.47 -4.31
N ARG A 54 -1.24 -4.24 -5.05
CA ARG A 54 -1.66 -3.88 -6.42
C ARG A 54 -2.40 -2.54 -6.45
N LYS A 55 -3.28 -2.31 -5.47
CA LYS A 55 -4.04 -1.06 -5.35
C LYS A 55 -3.13 0.12 -5.04
N LEU A 56 -2.16 -0.07 -4.15
CA LEU A 56 -1.15 0.95 -3.85
C LEU A 56 -0.30 1.29 -5.08
N ILE A 57 0.13 0.29 -5.85
CA ILE A 57 0.84 0.52 -7.12
C ILE A 57 -0.03 1.32 -8.09
N GLY A 58 -1.29 0.95 -8.28
CA GLY A 58 -2.19 1.71 -9.16
C GLY A 58 -2.35 3.18 -8.71
N TYR A 59 -2.41 3.45 -7.40
CA TYR A 59 -2.43 4.84 -6.91
C TYR A 59 -1.11 5.58 -7.16
N LEU A 60 0.02 4.89 -7.10
CA LEU A 60 1.33 5.48 -7.39
C LEU A 60 1.49 5.77 -8.89
N GLU A 61 1.03 4.87 -9.76
CA GLU A 61 1.02 5.08 -11.22
C GLU A 61 0.19 6.32 -11.61
N GLU A 62 -0.92 6.55 -10.94
CA GLU A 62 -1.76 7.75 -11.13
C GLU A 62 -1.22 8.98 -10.39
N GLY A 63 -0.24 8.82 -9.49
CA GLY A 63 0.27 9.88 -8.61
C GLY A 63 -0.76 10.40 -7.59
N ILE A 64 -1.88 9.69 -7.41
CA ILE A 64 -3.03 10.13 -6.62
C ILE A 64 -3.51 9.02 -5.69
N LEU A 65 -3.41 9.26 -4.38
CA LEU A 65 -4.09 8.47 -3.35
C LEU A 65 -5.15 9.34 -2.68
N PRO A 66 -6.44 9.22 -3.04
CA PRO A 66 -7.48 10.01 -2.40
C PRO A 66 -7.67 9.57 -0.95
N SER A 67 -7.89 10.49 -0.02
CA SER A 67 -8.28 10.13 1.34
C SER A 67 -9.68 9.49 1.34
N ALA A 68 -9.84 8.35 2.02
CA ALA A 68 -11.12 7.67 2.17
C ALA A 68 -12.15 8.50 2.97
N LEU A 69 -11.69 9.44 3.80
CA LEU A 69 -12.56 10.33 4.58
C LEU A 69 -12.86 11.66 3.86
N ASN A 70 -11.97 12.09 2.95
CA ASN A 70 -12.17 13.27 2.12
C ASN A 70 -11.53 13.05 0.73
N PRO A 71 -12.30 12.59 -0.27
CA PRO A 71 -11.77 12.23 -1.59
C PRO A 71 -11.09 13.38 -2.35
N LYS A 72 -11.29 14.63 -1.93
CA LYS A 72 -10.63 15.81 -2.54
C LYS A 72 -9.16 15.97 -2.11
N VAL A 73 -8.73 15.26 -1.06
CA VAL A 73 -7.36 15.32 -0.54
C VAL A 73 -6.56 14.21 -1.18
N ASN A 74 -5.54 14.57 -1.98
CA ASN A 74 -4.51 13.63 -2.44
C ASN A 74 -3.46 13.48 -1.34
N LEU A 75 -3.29 12.27 -0.82
CA LEU A 75 -2.32 11.98 0.23
C LEU A 75 -0.88 11.88 -0.29
N PHE A 76 -0.69 11.71 -1.60
CA PHE A 76 0.65 11.74 -2.21
C PHE A 76 1.14 13.15 -2.54
N SER A 77 0.40 14.21 -2.18
CA SER A 77 0.77 15.59 -2.52
C SER A 77 2.12 16.06 -1.94
N GLU A 78 2.62 15.39 -0.90
CA GLU A 78 3.90 15.70 -0.27
C GLU A 78 5.08 14.90 -0.86
N LEU A 79 4.82 13.92 -1.71
CA LEU A 79 5.85 13.13 -2.39
C LEU A 79 6.22 13.78 -3.72
N THR A 80 7.50 13.74 -4.08
CA THR A 80 7.91 14.15 -5.44
C THR A 80 7.56 13.06 -6.46
N THR A 81 7.52 13.43 -7.74
CA THR A 81 7.29 12.48 -8.83
C THR A 81 8.33 11.35 -8.82
N GLU A 82 9.60 11.69 -8.60
CA GLU A 82 10.69 10.71 -8.52
C GLU A 82 10.51 9.75 -7.34
N GLU A 83 10.03 10.25 -6.19
CA GLU A 83 9.75 9.39 -5.04
C GLU A 83 8.58 8.45 -5.31
N VAL A 84 7.54 8.93 -6.00
CA VAL A 84 6.39 8.11 -6.43
C VAL A 84 6.84 7.01 -7.39
N ASP A 85 7.67 7.35 -8.38
CA ASP A 85 8.22 6.39 -9.35
C ASP A 85 9.10 5.33 -8.65
N GLU A 86 9.97 5.74 -7.73
CA GLU A 86 10.84 4.83 -6.99
C GLU A 86 10.03 3.87 -6.10
N LEU A 87 8.99 4.37 -5.43
CA LEU A 87 8.05 3.57 -4.65
C LEU A 87 7.31 2.56 -5.53
N GLY A 88 6.76 3.01 -6.67
CA GLY A 88 6.05 2.16 -7.62
C GLY A 88 6.93 1.04 -8.16
N TYR A 89 8.14 1.38 -8.61
CA TYR A 89 9.12 0.43 -9.12
C TYR A 89 9.50 -0.62 -8.06
N THR A 90 9.76 -0.20 -6.83
CA THR A 90 10.12 -1.10 -5.73
C THR A 90 9.00 -2.10 -5.45
N LEU A 91 7.76 -1.62 -5.34
CA LEU A 91 6.59 -2.47 -5.09
C LEU A 91 6.30 -3.40 -6.26
N TYR A 92 6.44 -2.93 -7.49
CA TYR A 92 6.23 -3.73 -8.70
C TYR A 92 7.24 -4.87 -8.79
N CYS A 93 8.53 -4.60 -8.53
CA CYS A 93 9.56 -5.64 -8.46
C CYS A 93 9.19 -6.70 -7.42
N SER A 94 8.74 -6.26 -6.24
CA SER A 94 8.34 -7.15 -5.15
C SER A 94 7.05 -7.94 -5.40
N LEU A 95 6.19 -7.56 -6.35
CA LEU A 95 4.99 -8.35 -6.68
C LEU A 95 5.32 -9.70 -7.35
N SER A 96 6.49 -9.82 -7.99
CA SER A 96 6.91 -11.07 -8.62
C SER A 96 7.31 -12.12 -7.57
N GLU A 97 7.85 -11.66 -6.43
CA GLU A 97 8.29 -12.48 -5.30
C GLU A 97 7.93 -11.77 -3.97
N PRO A 98 6.64 -11.76 -3.58
CA PRO A 98 6.16 -11.00 -2.42
C PRO A 98 6.74 -11.51 -1.11
N GLU A 99 7.27 -12.73 -1.06
CA GLU A 99 7.95 -13.28 0.11
C GLU A 99 9.24 -12.51 0.43
N LEU A 100 9.90 -11.90 -0.56
CA LEU A 100 11.09 -11.07 -0.35
C LEU A 100 10.80 -9.87 0.53
N LEU A 101 9.58 -9.32 0.48
CA LEU A 101 9.16 -8.22 1.36
C LEU A 101 9.13 -8.61 2.83
N LEU A 102 9.04 -9.91 3.14
CA LEU A 102 9.03 -10.45 4.49
C LEU A 102 10.43 -10.82 5.00
N GLN A 103 11.44 -10.83 4.12
CA GLN A 103 12.83 -11.20 4.45
C GLN A 103 13.75 -10.00 4.70
N MET A 104 13.25 -8.78 4.50
CA MET A 104 14.00 -7.53 4.69
C MET A 104 14.14 -7.11 6.15
#